data_AF-A0A9E4NPH8-F1
#
_entry.id   AF-A0A9E4NPH8-F1
#
_cell.length_a   1.000
_cell.length_b   1.000
_cell.length_c   1.000
_cell.angle_alpha   90.00
_cell.angle_beta   90.00
_cell.angle_gamma   90.00
#
_symmetry.space_group_name_H-M   'P 1'
#
loop_
_entity.id
_entity.type
_entity.pdbx_description
1 polymer ?
#
loop_
_entity_poly.entity_id
_entity_poly.type
_entity_poly.pdbx_seq_one_letter_code
_entity_poly.pdbx_strand_id
1 'polypeptide(L)'
;MNKGVFFIFIFLLSSKCFAELPLKTYLEMKSENFTTSYIWGMARGMLWISTIQADAGGKALFCIPTEQSFSGEDVTNMLDVEISKVNYKETDPVEMIFLFALEKNYPCN
;
A
#
# COMPACT_ATOMS: atom_id res chain seq x y z
N MET A 1 -6.04 -38.83 27.87
CA MET A 1 -5.57 -37.55 27.32
C MET A 1 -6.76 -36.85 26.67
N ASN A 2 -7.22 -35.75 27.26
CA ASN A 2 -8.54 -35.18 27.00
C ASN A 2 -8.52 -34.41 25.65
N LYS A 3 -9.22 -34.92 24.63
CA LYS A 3 -9.19 -34.39 23.25
C LYS A 3 -9.58 -32.91 23.15
N GLY A 4 -10.31 -32.37 24.14
CA GLY A 4 -10.67 -30.96 24.21
C GLY A 4 -9.51 -30.00 24.48
N VAL A 5 -8.43 -30.44 25.13
CA VAL A 5 -7.31 -29.55 25.50
C VAL A 5 -6.39 -29.28 24.30
N PHE A 6 -6.29 -30.22 23.36
CA PHE A 6 -5.45 -30.08 22.16
C PHE A 6 -6.00 -29.04 21.18
N PHE A 7 -7.33 -28.91 21.09
CA PHE A 7 -7.98 -27.91 20.22
C PHE A 7 -7.80 -26.47 20.71
N ILE A 8 -7.71 -26.25 22.03
CA ILE A 8 -7.55 -24.92 22.62
C ILE A 8 -6.15 -24.34 22.35
N PHE A 9 -5.12 -25.19 22.25
CA PHE A 9 -3.76 -24.75 22.00
C PHE A 9 -3.52 -24.30 20.54
N ILE A 10 -4.25 -24.87 19.59
CA ILE A 10 -4.14 -24.52 18.16
C ILE A 10 -4.78 -23.17 17.85
N PHE A 11 -5.83 -22.77 18.59
CA PHE A 11 -6.53 -21.50 18.36
C PHE A 11 -5.76 -20.26 18.86
N LEU A 12 -4.74 -20.44 19.73
CA LEU A 12 -3.98 -19.34 20.34
C LEU A 12 -2.71 -18.95 19.55
N LEU A 13 -2.41 -19.64 18.45
CA LEU A 13 -1.30 -19.33 17.53
C LEU A 13 -1.77 -18.49 16.33
N SER A 14 -2.84 -17.71 16.47
CA SER A 14 -3.19 -16.69 15.48
C SER A 14 -2.12 -15.58 15.51
N SER A 15 -1.03 -15.81 14.78
CA SER A 15 -0.01 -14.81 14.47
C SER A 15 -0.71 -13.54 14.00
N LYS A 16 -0.27 -12.38 14.48
CA LYS A 16 -0.66 -11.09 13.93
C LYS A 16 -0.09 -10.98 12.52
N CYS A 17 -0.74 -11.63 11.56
CA CYS A 17 -0.51 -11.34 10.16
C CYS A 17 -1.09 -9.95 9.93
N PHE A 18 -0.23 -8.95 9.80
CA PHE A 18 -0.69 -7.67 9.32
C PHE A 18 -1.18 -7.89 7.88
N ALA A 19 -2.46 -7.63 7.63
CA ALA A 19 -3.03 -7.69 6.29
C ALA A 19 -2.54 -6.53 5.41
N GLU A 20 -2.03 -5.49 6.04
CA GLU A 20 -1.57 -4.22 5.47
C GLU A 20 -0.15 -3.97 5.98
N LEU A 21 0.71 -3.29 5.20
CA LEU A 21 2.07 -2.97 5.65
C LEU A 21 2.07 -1.68 6.49
N PRO A 22 2.31 -1.75 7.82
CA PRO A 22 2.33 -0.53 8.64
C PRO A 22 3.52 0.35 8.29
N LEU A 23 3.35 1.67 8.37
CA LEU A 23 4.40 2.66 8.09
C LEU A 23 5.72 2.37 8.80
N LYS A 24 5.67 1.97 10.06
CA LYS A 24 6.88 1.58 10.81
C LYS A 24 7.67 0.48 10.11
N THR A 25 6.99 -0.59 9.70
CA THR A 25 7.62 -1.74 9.05
C THR A 25 8.22 -1.33 7.70
N TYR A 26 7.50 -0.49 6.95
CA TYR A 26 8.04 0.09 5.72
C TYR A 26 9.34 0.88 5.99
N LEU A 27 9.34 1.80 6.96
CA LEU A 27 10.52 2.60 7.28
C LEU A 27 11.73 1.74 7.70
N GLU A 28 11.49 0.64 8.43
CA GLU A 28 12.52 -0.32 8.84
C GLU A 28 13.06 -1.15 7.67
N MET A 29 12.25 -1.39 6.64
CA MET A 29 12.56 -2.33 5.55
C MET A 29 12.69 -1.68 4.17
N LYS A 30 12.58 -0.35 4.03
CA LYS A 30 12.49 0.32 2.71
C LYS A 30 13.73 0.18 1.84
N SER A 31 14.88 -0.18 2.42
CA SER A 31 16.11 -0.51 1.67
C SER A 31 16.11 -1.92 1.09
N GLU A 32 15.16 -2.78 1.48
CA GLU A 32 15.09 -4.16 1.02
C GLU A 32 14.39 -4.26 -0.34
N ASN A 33 14.97 -5.03 -1.26
CA ASN A 33 14.41 -5.24 -2.61
C ASN A 33 12.96 -5.77 -2.58
N PHE A 34 12.61 -6.57 -1.57
CA PHE A 34 11.27 -7.08 -1.39
C PHE A 34 10.27 -5.94 -1.13
N THR A 35 10.62 -4.97 -0.29
CA THR A 35 9.76 -3.82 0.03
C THR A 35 9.49 -2.96 -1.19
N THR A 36 10.54 -2.66 -1.98
CA THR A 36 10.39 -1.94 -3.25
C THR A 36 9.48 -2.69 -4.22
N SER A 37 9.64 -4.02 -4.32
CA SER A 37 8.81 -4.86 -5.19
C SER A 37 7.35 -4.91 -4.72
N TYR A 38 7.12 -4.95 -3.41
CA TYR A 38 5.80 -4.92 -2.79
C TYR A 38 5.08 -3.61 -3.11
N ILE A 39 5.73 -2.47 -2.82
CA ILE A 39 5.19 -1.14 -3.05
C ILE A 39 4.92 -0.91 -4.55
N TRP A 40 5.84 -1.35 -5.41
CA TRP A 40 5.63 -1.29 -6.86
C TRP A 40 4.43 -2.11 -7.34
N GLY A 41 4.27 -3.34 -6.83
CA GLY A 41 3.13 -4.19 -7.16
C GLY A 41 1.80 -3.58 -6.72
N MET A 42 1.76 -3.03 -5.50
CA MET A 42 0.61 -2.31 -4.97
C MET A 42 0.27 -1.08 -5.83
N ALA A 43 1.27 -0.27 -6.19
CA ALA A 43 1.07 0.90 -7.03
C ALA A 43 0.44 0.52 -8.38
N ARG A 44 0.95 -0.52 -9.05
CA ARG A 44 0.36 -1.02 -10.31
C ARG A 44 -1.08 -1.49 -10.13
N GLY A 45 -1.39 -2.14 -9.02
CA GLY A 45 -2.76 -2.53 -8.68
C GLY A 45 -3.70 -1.33 -8.59
N MET A 46 -3.28 -0.26 -7.90
CA MET A 46 -4.05 0.98 -7.81
C MET A 46 -4.25 1.62 -9.18
N LEU A 47 -3.21 1.65 -10.03
CA LEU A 47 -3.32 2.17 -11.40
C LEU A 47 -4.42 1.43 -12.17
N TRP A 48 -4.39 0.09 -12.14
CA TRP A 48 -5.39 -0.73 -12.81
C TRP A 48 -6.79 -0.52 -12.27
N ILE A 49 -6.95 -0.44 -10.95
CA ILE A 49 -8.27 -0.22 -10.33
C ILE A 49 -8.83 1.14 -10.75
N SER A 50 -8.01 2.21 -10.74
CA SER A 50 -8.43 3.54 -11.18
C SER A 50 -8.86 3.53 -12.66
N THR A 51 -8.10 2.84 -13.52
CA THR A 51 -8.46 2.69 -14.94
C THR A 51 -9.75 1.90 -15.14
N ILE A 52 -9.91 0.75 -14.46
CA ILE A 52 -11.12 -0.08 -14.55
C ILE A 52 -12.34 0.71 -14.08
N GLN A 53 -12.21 1.48 -13.01
CA GLN A 53 -13.31 2.30 -12.49
C GLN A 53 -13.73 3.37 -13.50
N ALA A 54 -12.78 4.01 -14.19
CA ALA A 54 -13.07 4.97 -15.24
C ALA A 54 -13.74 4.30 -16.46
N ASP A 55 -13.23 3.15 -16.90
CA ASP A 55 -13.77 2.38 -18.03
C ASP A 55 -15.20 1.89 -17.76
N ALA A 56 -15.50 1.50 -16.51
CA ALA A 56 -16.84 1.12 -16.07
C ALA A 56 -17.83 2.31 -15.97
N GLY A 57 -17.44 3.52 -16.38
CA GLY A 57 -18.26 4.73 -16.31
C GLY A 57 -18.29 5.41 -14.93
N GLY A 58 -17.44 4.95 -14.00
CA GLY A 58 -17.19 5.60 -12.73
C GLY A 58 -16.17 6.74 -12.84
N LYS A 59 -15.92 7.42 -11.72
CA LYS A 59 -14.81 8.39 -11.64
C LYS A 59 -13.51 7.64 -11.32
N ALA A 60 -12.44 7.95 -12.05
CA ALA A 60 -11.10 7.52 -11.70
C ALA A 60 -10.74 7.99 -10.28
N LEU A 61 -9.94 7.20 -9.56
CA LEU A 61 -9.44 7.57 -8.23
C LEU A 61 -8.43 8.72 -8.32
N PHE A 62 -7.63 8.73 -9.39
CA PHE A 62 -6.60 9.73 -9.72
C PHE A 62 -6.34 9.71 -11.23
N CYS A 63 -5.80 10.80 -11.78
CA CYS A 63 -5.68 11.05 -13.21
C CYS A 63 -4.23 11.29 -13.64
N ILE A 64 -3.50 10.20 -13.87
CA ILE A 64 -2.10 10.25 -14.31
C ILE A 64 -2.04 10.62 -15.80
N PRO A 65 -1.15 11.56 -16.20
CA PRO A 65 -0.94 11.89 -17.61
C PRO A 65 -0.48 10.69 -18.43
N THR A 66 -0.96 10.55 -19.67
CA THR A 66 -0.66 9.40 -20.55
C THR A 66 0.82 9.24 -20.88
N GLU A 67 1.61 10.31 -20.78
CA GLU A 67 3.06 10.32 -21.04
C GLU A 67 3.90 9.96 -19.80
N GLN A 68 3.29 9.94 -18.61
CA GLN A 68 3.98 9.63 -17.38
C GLN A 68 4.16 8.11 -17.25
N SER A 69 5.41 7.67 -17.16
CA SER A 69 5.74 6.32 -16.71
C SER A 69 6.21 6.35 -15.26
N PHE A 70 5.94 5.29 -14.51
CA PHE A 70 6.47 5.09 -13.17
C PHE A 70 7.48 3.95 -13.19
N SER A 71 8.67 4.20 -12.67
CA SER A 71 9.55 3.14 -12.19
C SER A 71 9.21 2.77 -10.75
N GLY A 72 9.75 1.64 -10.26
CA GLY A 72 9.64 1.29 -8.85
C GLY A 72 10.26 2.35 -7.93
N GLU A 73 11.34 3.00 -8.38
CA GLU A 73 12.01 4.08 -7.66
C GLU A 73 11.15 5.34 -7.58
N ASP A 74 10.48 5.73 -8.67
CA ASP A 74 9.56 6.89 -8.67
C ASP A 74 8.43 6.70 -7.66
N VAL A 75 7.91 5.48 -7.56
CA VAL A 75 6.84 5.13 -6.61
C VAL A 75 7.34 5.23 -5.16
N THR A 76 8.48 4.63 -4.83
CA THR A 76 9.02 4.71 -3.47
C THR A 76 9.41 6.14 -3.11
N ASN A 77 9.93 6.92 -4.06
CA ASN A 77 10.26 8.33 -3.85
C ASN A 77 9.00 9.18 -3.59
N MET A 78 7.92 8.96 -4.35
CA MET A 78 6.65 9.64 -4.12
C MET A 78 6.07 9.33 -2.74
N LEU A 79 6.12 8.05 -2.33
CA LEU A 79 5.70 7.63 -1.00
C LEU A 79 6.53 8.30 0.11
N ASP A 80 7.86 8.28 -0.01
CA ASP A 80 8.77 8.91 0.95
C ASP A 80 8.54 10.43 1.05
N VAL A 81 8.29 11.10 -0.08
CA VAL A 81 7.95 12.52 -0.11
C VAL A 81 6.64 12.79 0.62
N GLU A 82 5.61 11.97 0.41
CA GLU A 82 4.32 12.13 1.10
C GLU A 82 4.45 11.91 2.61
N ILE A 83 5.17 10.86 3.02
CA ILE A 83 5.47 10.57 4.43
C ILE A 83 6.22 11.76 5.08
N SER A 84 7.12 12.42 4.35
CA SER A 84 7.87 13.57 4.88
C SER A 84 7.01 14.83 5.08
N LYS A 85 5.91 14.96 4.32
CA LYS A 85 5.05 16.14 4.29
C LYS A 85 3.91 16.08 5.31
N VAL A 86 3.51 14.88 5.71
CA VAL A 86 2.32 14.65 6.53
C VAL A 86 2.68 13.79 7.74
N ASN A 87 2.18 14.15 8.91
CA ASN A 87 2.45 13.41 10.15
C ASN A 87 1.53 12.18 10.28
N TYR A 88 1.84 11.12 9.52
CA TYR A 88 1.17 9.82 9.62
C TYR A 88 1.59 9.07 10.90
N LYS A 89 0.71 8.20 11.41
CA LYS A 89 1.04 7.32 12.53
C LYS A 89 1.85 6.14 12.04
N GLU A 90 2.72 5.62 12.90
CA GLU A 90 3.50 4.39 12.64
C GLU A 90 2.64 3.17 12.27
N THR A 91 1.38 3.16 12.69
CA THR A 91 0.40 2.09 12.42
C THR A 91 -0.38 2.29 11.13
N ASP A 92 -0.28 3.46 10.48
CA ASP A 92 -1.04 3.74 9.28
C ASP A 92 -0.52 2.87 8.12
N PRO A 93 -1.41 2.31 7.29
CA PRO A 93 -1.03 1.44 6.18
C PRO A 93 -0.40 2.25 5.05
N VAL A 94 0.79 1.86 4.60
CA VAL A 94 1.54 2.60 3.58
C VAL A 94 0.86 2.62 2.21
N GLU A 95 0.00 1.63 1.95
CA GLU A 95 -0.82 1.56 0.75
C GLU A 95 -1.80 2.74 0.72
N MET A 96 -2.48 3.02 1.84
CA MET A 96 -3.38 4.18 1.92
C MET A 96 -2.61 5.50 1.84
N ILE A 97 -1.43 5.58 2.47
CA ILE A 97 -0.56 6.75 2.35
C ILE A 97 -0.20 7.00 0.88
N PHE A 98 0.18 5.95 0.16
CA PHE A 98 0.51 6.06 -1.26
C PHE A 98 -0.70 6.45 -2.12
N LEU A 99 -1.89 5.92 -1.84
CA LEU A 99 -3.11 6.33 -2.53
C LEU A 99 -3.37 7.84 -2.35
N PHE A 100 -3.21 8.37 -1.13
CA PHE A 100 -3.32 9.81 -0.89
C PHE A 100 -2.25 10.61 -1.63
N ALA A 101 -1.03 10.08 -1.74
CA ALA A 101 0.01 10.69 -2.56
C ALA A 101 -0.44 10.80 -4.02
N LEU A 102 -1.00 9.73 -4.60
CA LEU A 102 -1.51 9.71 -5.97
C LEU A 102 -2.64 10.72 -6.18
N GLU A 103 -3.65 10.74 -5.30
CA GLU A 103 -4.77 11.68 -5.39
C GLU A 103 -4.32 13.15 -5.33
N LYS A 104 -3.36 13.46 -4.47
CA LYS A 104 -2.82 14.83 -4.31
C LYS A 104 -1.98 15.27 -5.51
N ASN A 105 -1.16 14.38 -6.06
CA ASN A 105 -0.27 14.72 -7.17
C ASN A 105 -0.98 14.67 -8.53
N TYR A 106 -2.05 13.88 -8.65
CA TYR A 106 -2.78 13.66 -9.90
C TYR A 106 -4.31 13.77 -9.72
N PRO A 107 -4.83 14.95 -9.33
CA PRO A 107 -6.27 15.14 -9.19
C PRO A 107 -6.98 15.05 -10.55
N CYS A 108 -8.14 14.40 -10.57
CA CYS A 108 -9.04 14.37 -11.72
C CYS A 108 -9.87 15.65 -11.79
N ASN A 109 -9.28 16.73 -12.31
CA ASN A 109 -9.98 18.00 -12.56
C ASN A 109 -10.45 18.11 -14.00
#